data_AF-A0A431ILP1-F1
#
_entry.id   AF-A0A431ILP1-F1
#
_cell.length_a   1.000
_cell.length_b   1.000
_cell.length_c   1.000
_cell.angle_alpha   90.00
_cell.angle_beta   90.00
_cell.angle_gamma   90.00
#
_symmetry.space_group_name_H-M   'P 1'
#
loop_
_entity.id
_entity.type
_entity.pdbx_description
1 polymer ?
#
loop_
_entity_poly.entity_id
_entity_poly.type
_entity_poly.pdbx_seq_one_letter_code
_entity_poly.pdbx_strand_id
1 'polypeptide(L)'
;EWWAAQIGGNIVEENEGWFVIVAGGKGTPMLGFQKVDDPTPGKNRVHLDLVAADREAEVSRLLAAGATLVEHREMPGFQWTTLADPDGNEFCVAANH
;
A
#
# COMPACT_ATOMS: atom_id res chain seq x y z
N GLU A 1 -6.78 7.10 6.52
CA GLU A 1 -6.06 8.37 6.20
C GLU A 1 -4.74 8.15 5.47
N TRP A 2 -3.84 7.32 6.01
CA TRP A 2 -2.51 7.07 5.43
C TRP A 2 -2.53 6.74 3.93
N TRP A 3 -3.36 5.77 3.52
CA TRP A 3 -3.49 5.37 2.11
C TRP A 3 -4.00 6.48 1.20
N ALA A 4 -4.94 7.31 1.66
CA ALA A 4 -5.44 8.45 0.89
C ALA A 4 -4.29 9.42 0.56
N ALA A 5 -3.42 9.71 1.53
CA ALA A 5 -2.23 10.52 1.29
C ALA A 5 -1.24 9.84 0.31
N GLN A 6 -1.01 8.52 0.43
CA GLN A 6 0.00 7.83 -0.37
C GLN A 6 -0.37 7.69 -1.85
N ILE A 7 -1.66 7.53 -2.15
CA ILE A 7 -2.13 7.36 -3.54
C ILE A 7 -2.66 8.66 -4.15
N GLY A 8 -2.48 9.81 -3.46
CA GLY A 8 -3.07 11.09 -3.85
C GLY A 8 -4.60 11.05 -3.94
N GLY A 9 -5.22 10.21 -3.12
CA GLY A 9 -6.65 9.93 -3.08
C GLY A 9 -7.36 10.63 -1.93
N ASN A 10 -8.64 10.29 -1.76
CA ASN A 10 -9.47 10.79 -0.68
C ASN A 10 -10.27 9.65 -0.06
N ILE A 11 -10.58 9.79 1.23
CA ILE A 11 -11.61 8.95 1.85
C ILE A 11 -12.96 9.39 1.30
N VAL A 12 -13.75 8.45 0.79
CA VAL A 12 -15.08 8.71 0.22
C VAL A 12 -16.20 8.10 1.03
N GLU A 13 -15.88 7.13 1.89
CA GLU A 13 -16.78 6.55 2.88
C GLU A 13 -16.00 6.20 4.15
N GLU A 14 -16.55 6.50 5.33
CA GLU A 14 -15.89 6.23 6.62
C GLU A 14 -16.60 5.18 7.49
N ASN A 15 -17.92 4.99 7.31
CA ASN A 15 -18.76 4.02 8.03
C ASN A 15 -18.40 3.87 9.52
N GLU A 16 -18.34 4.99 10.25
CA GLU A 16 -18.02 5.06 11.69
C GLU A 16 -16.64 4.44 12.06
N GLY A 17 -15.73 4.34 11.09
CA GLY A 17 -14.41 3.74 11.24
C GLY A 17 -14.39 2.21 11.21
N TRP A 18 -15.55 1.54 11.03
CA TRP A 18 -15.61 0.09 10.86
C TRP A 18 -15.21 -0.34 9.45
N PHE A 19 -15.52 0.49 8.45
CA PHE A 19 -15.18 0.24 7.07
C PHE A 19 -14.88 1.55 6.34
N VAL A 20 -13.66 1.73 5.87
CA VAL A 20 -13.24 2.96 5.19
C VAL A 20 -12.95 2.66 3.73
N ILE A 21 -13.49 3.47 2.82
CA ILE A 21 -13.17 3.40 1.39
C ILE A 21 -12.33 4.60 0.99
N VAL A 22 -11.17 4.31 0.39
CA VAL A 22 -10.28 5.28 -0.22
C VAL A 22 -10.42 5.21 -1.73
N ALA A 23 -10.83 6.32 -2.34
CA ALA A 23 -10.81 6.47 -3.79
C ALA A 23 -9.47 7.07 -4.22
N GLY A 24 -8.77 6.38 -5.12
CA GLY A 24 -7.64 6.94 -5.85
C GLY A 24 -8.06 7.88 -6.97
N GLY A 25 -7.08 8.32 -7.76
CA GLY A 25 -7.33 9.05 -9.00
C GLY A 25 -8.10 8.22 -10.05
N LYS A 26 -8.47 8.87 -11.16
CA LYS A 26 -9.20 8.22 -12.26
C LYS A 26 -8.44 7.01 -12.79
N GLY A 27 -9.07 5.83 -12.78
CA GLY A 27 -8.49 4.57 -13.26
C GLY A 27 -7.77 3.75 -12.19
N THR A 28 -7.68 4.25 -10.96
CA THR A 28 -7.17 3.50 -9.81
C THR A 28 -8.32 2.76 -9.13
N PRO A 29 -8.15 1.48 -8.73
CA PRO A 29 -9.14 0.80 -7.91
C PRO A 29 -9.36 1.52 -6.58
N MET A 30 -10.57 1.42 -6.05
CA MET A 30 -10.85 1.86 -4.69
C MET A 30 -10.28 0.83 -3.70
N LEU A 31 -9.74 1.31 -2.59
CA LEU A 31 -9.23 0.46 -1.51
C LEU A 31 -10.21 0.50 -0.34
N GLY A 32 -10.71 -0.67 0.07
CA GLY A 32 -11.57 -0.82 1.24
C GLY A 32 -10.78 -1.42 2.40
N PHE A 33 -10.85 -0.77 3.56
CA PHE A 33 -10.21 -1.21 4.79
C PHE A 33 -11.27 -1.51 5.84
N GLN A 34 -11.34 -2.75 6.29
CA GLN A 34 -12.27 -3.17 7.33
C GLN A 34 -11.52 -3.32 8.64
N LYS A 35 -12.05 -2.70 9.70
CA LYS A 35 -11.58 -2.95 11.06
C LYS A 35 -12.04 -4.34 11.51
N VAL A 36 -11.10 -5.14 11.98
CA VAL A 36 -11.35 -6.48 12.51
C VAL A 36 -10.60 -6.66 13.83
N ASP A 37 -11.17 -7.45 14.74
CA ASP A 37 -10.56 -7.71 16.06
C ASP A 37 -9.35 -8.65 15.98
N ASP A 38 -9.33 -9.55 14.98
CA ASP A 38 -8.28 -10.53 14.74
C ASP A 38 -7.82 -10.49 13.27
N PRO A 39 -6.83 -9.66 12.93
CA PRO A 39 -6.26 -9.59 11.59
C PRO A 39 -5.64 -10.93 11.19
N THR A 40 -5.82 -11.34 9.92
CA THR A 40 -5.14 -12.53 9.41
C THR A 40 -3.62 -12.31 9.45
N PRO A 41 -2.84 -13.17 10.11
CA PRO A 41 -1.41 -12.97 10.23
C PRO A 41 -0.68 -13.22 8.91
N GLY A 42 0.40 -12.47 8.69
CA GLY A 42 1.27 -12.60 7.52
C GLY A 42 0.71 -11.93 6.27
N LYS A 43 1.20 -12.38 5.11
CA LYS A 43 0.95 -11.71 3.83
C LYS A 43 -0.53 -11.72 3.44
N ASN A 44 -0.96 -10.57 2.91
CA ASN A 44 -2.28 -10.38 2.30
C ASN A 44 -2.57 -11.44 1.23
N ARG A 45 -3.80 -11.95 1.21
CA ARG A 45 -4.28 -12.86 0.14
C ARG A 45 -4.34 -12.19 -1.24
N VAL A 46 -4.38 -10.86 -1.25
CA VAL A 46 -4.30 -10.02 -2.45
C VAL A 46 -2.93 -9.35 -2.47
N HIS A 47 -2.29 -9.36 -3.63
CA HIS A 47 -1.06 -8.62 -3.86
C HIS A 47 -1.41 -7.23 -4.36
N LEU A 48 -1.20 -6.20 -3.55
CA LEU A 48 -1.27 -4.80 -3.97
C LEU A 48 0.10 -4.34 -4.42
N ASP A 49 0.20 -3.79 -5.63
CA ASP A 49 1.46 -3.36 -6.20
C ASP A 49 1.35 -1.92 -6.74
N LEU A 50 2.31 -1.09 -6.33
CA LEU A 50 2.41 0.31 -6.71
C LEU A 50 3.57 0.49 -7.68
N VAL A 51 3.31 1.23 -8.74
CA VAL A 51 4.33 1.56 -9.74
C VAL A 51 4.83 2.98 -9.51
N ALA A 52 6.15 3.14 -9.43
CA ALA A 52 6.79 4.43 -9.26
C ALA A 52 8.00 4.55 -10.19
N ALA A 53 8.11 5.65 -10.95
CA ALA A 53 9.23 5.83 -11.90
C ALA A 53 10.62 5.73 -11.23
N ASP A 54 10.72 6.18 -9.99
CA ASP A 54 11.89 5.97 -9.12
C ASP A 54 11.45 5.17 -7.88
N ARG A 55 11.71 3.86 -7.93
CA ARG A 55 11.36 2.93 -6.86
C ARG A 55 12.06 3.28 -5.54
N GLU A 56 13.34 3.65 -5.58
CA GLU A 56 14.13 3.87 -4.36
C GLU A 56 13.70 5.14 -3.64
N ALA A 57 13.44 6.21 -4.41
CA ALA A 57 12.87 7.43 -3.88
C ALA A 57 11.49 7.20 -3.27
N GLU A 58 10.62 6.42 -3.95
CA GLU A 58 9.27 6.15 -3.44
C GLU A 58 9.28 5.28 -2.19
N VAL A 59 10.11 4.23 -2.15
CA VAL A 59 10.32 3.43 -0.94
C VAL A 59 10.77 4.32 0.22
N SER A 60 11.75 5.19 -0.01
CA SER A 60 12.26 6.10 1.02
C SER A 60 11.16 7.05 1.54
N ARG A 61 10.32 7.56 0.64
CA ARG A 61 9.17 8.42 0.98
C ARG A 61 8.14 7.69 1.83
N LEU A 62 7.81 6.45 1.47
CA LEU A 62 6.83 5.62 2.18
C LEU A 62 7.32 5.19 3.56
N LEU A 63 8.61 4.85 3.69
CA LEU A 63 9.23 4.58 4.99
C LEU A 63 9.17 5.82 5.90
N ALA A 64 9.48 7.01 5.36
CA ALA A 64 9.35 8.26 6.11
C ALA A 64 7.89 8.58 6.49
N ALA A 65 6.91 8.08 5.73
CA ALA A 65 5.48 8.19 6.03
C ALA A 65 4.97 7.14 7.03
N GLY A 66 5.83 6.25 7.55
CA GLY A 66 5.47 5.26 8.57
C GLY A 66 5.23 3.85 8.07
N ALA A 67 5.47 3.56 6.78
CA ALA A 67 5.57 2.18 6.33
C ALA A 67 6.82 1.50 6.92
N THR A 68 6.81 0.17 6.97
CA THR A 68 7.95 -0.63 7.43
C THR A 68 8.49 -1.49 6.29
N LEU A 69 9.81 -1.67 6.25
CA LEU A 69 10.44 -2.54 5.27
C LEU A 69 10.20 -4.01 5.65
N VAL A 70 9.63 -4.77 4.72
CA VAL A 70 9.47 -6.22 4.86
C VAL A 70 10.61 -6.93 4.14
N GLU A 71 10.82 -6.63 2.85
CA GLU A 71 11.83 -7.33 2.05
C GLU A 71 12.16 -6.60 0.75
N HIS A 72 13.42 -6.71 0.29
CA HIS A 72 13.83 -6.35 -1.06
C HIS A 72 13.96 -7.61 -1.92
N ARG A 73 13.41 -7.57 -3.14
CA ARG A 73 13.47 -8.69 -4.08
C ARG A 73 13.95 -8.24 -5.44
N GLU A 74 14.69 -9.13 -6.08
CA GLU A 74 15.27 -8.95 -7.40
C GLU A 74 15.19 -10.25 -8.19
N MET A 75 14.81 -10.14 -9.46
CA MET A 75 14.89 -11.17 -10.46
C MET A 75 15.41 -10.57 -11.78
N PRO A 76 15.89 -11.37 -12.74
CA PRO A 76 16.41 -10.83 -14.00
C PRO A 76 15.39 -9.91 -14.68
N GLY A 77 15.73 -8.63 -14.77
CA GLY A 77 14.90 -7.61 -15.42
C GLY A 77 13.79 -7.00 -14.56
N PHE A 78 13.59 -7.43 -13.30
CA PHE A 78 12.54 -6.89 -12.45
C PHE A 78 12.95 -6.87 -10.97
N GLN A 79 12.69 -5.75 -10.29
CA GLN A 79 12.99 -5.59 -8.87
C GLN A 79 11.84 -4.88 -8.18
N TRP A 80 11.56 -5.27 -6.94
CA TRP A 80 10.52 -4.65 -6.12
C TRP A 80 10.89 -4.67 -4.64
N THR A 81 10.24 -3.80 -3.89
CA THR A 81 10.36 -3.76 -2.42
C THR A 81 8.99 -4.00 -1.82
N THR A 82 8.90 -4.99 -0.94
CA THR A 82 7.70 -5.21 -0.12
C THR A 82 7.78 -4.34 1.12
N LEU A 83 6.73 -3.57 1.37
CA LEU A 83 6.54 -2.76 2.56
C LEU A 83 5.26 -3.22 3.28
N ALA A 84 5.15 -2.92 4.57
CA ALA A 84 3.90 -2.99 5.29
C ALA A 84 3.44 -1.58 5.69
N ASP A 85 2.15 -1.30 5.52
CA ASP A 85 1.54 -0.06 6.01
C ASP A 85 1.53 -0.02 7.57
N PRO A 86 1.12 1.10 8.20
CA PRO A 86 1.11 1.21 9.66
C PRO A 86 0.25 0.17 10.40
N ASP A 87 -0.74 -0.43 9.72
CA ASP A 87 -1.61 -1.46 10.28
C ASP A 87 -1.13 -2.89 9.93
N GLY A 88 -0.01 -3.01 9.20
CA GLY A 88 0.63 -4.29 8.87
C GLY A 88 0.24 -4.87 7.51
N ASN A 89 -0.54 -4.18 6.68
CA ASN A 89 -0.92 -4.68 5.35
C ASN A 89 0.28 -4.61 4.41
N GLU A 90 0.70 -5.76 3.86
CA GLU A 90 1.80 -5.83 2.89
C GLU A 90 1.40 -5.36 1.49
N PHE A 91 2.26 -4.56 0.86
CA PHE A 91 2.16 -4.09 -0.53
C PHE A 91 3.55 -3.94 -1.17
N CYS A 92 3.63 -3.94 -2.50
CA CYS A 92 4.90 -3.81 -3.23
C CYS A 92 5.05 -2.46 -3.92
N VAL A 93 6.31 -2.07 -4.14
CA VAL A 93 6.69 -0.91 -4.97
C VAL A 93 7.70 -1.37 -6.03
N ALA A 94 7.42 -1.10 -7.30
CA ALA A 94 8.27 -1.44 -8.45
C ALA A 94 8.39 -0.30 -9.47
N ALA A 95 9.43 -0.33 -10.31
CA ALA A 95 9.71 0.75 -11.28
C ALA A 95 8.84 0.70 -12.56
N ASN A 96 8.48 -0.51 -12.99
CA ASN A 96 7.50 -0.87 -14.00
C ASN A 96 7.50 -2.41 -14.12
N HIS A 97 6.40 -2.98 -14.62
CA HIS A 97 6.31 -4.39 -15.05
C HIS A 97 6.64 -4.53 -16.53
#